data_AF-Q6CRT7-F1
#
_entry.id   AF-Q6CRT7-F1
#
_cell.length_a   1.000
_cell.length_b   1.000
_cell.length_c   1.000
_cell.angle_alpha   90.00
_cell.angle_beta   90.00
_cell.angle_gamma   90.00
#
_symmetry.space_group_name_H-M   'P 1'
#
loop_
_entity.id
_entity.type
_entity.pdbx_description
1 polymer ?
#
loop_
_entity_poly.entity_id
_entity_poly.type
_entity_poly.pdbx_seq_one_letter_code
_entity_poly.pdbx_strand_id
1 'polypeptide(L)'
;MIKTWIRCLTTEVRYHQPNAHGRSLVMSVLNSTVTKREAKDYLNKYTDENNHHYCLVFLRHLSEYSDNVLSGFSKTVSRIQTLGLRPILIVDPLCQDISYQSQRLDNHLHDQSLKSIIVLDPITIGERGSIDVKLPILNPHIIPIIEPYQYHEKEAFKKLAGDPSRFLSSLVSNLPINIDKVFLISKYGGLPSVERHTNSHVFVNLSQEYRELRNSYQNQLEKLESIQVDNTEKNLVESLQLFLNQDKILSNSDQLKCHMEDLEIMNKTLSVLPHSSTGLITTILAGSKLSDNNPLVYNILTDRSLISSSLPRFKRSAAAQSKSWYELPSSNVEEEVTSANDSVLVTTVFKKGIDIHIFDFRTLTDDNSIGLPPSQATQTGKSDPVSKKLDLNKLNGIINSSFKRSLDLSHYLGRINGNIASIIVIGDYEGIAILTYEGPKDKQFVYLDKFAVAQKLKGSLGISDIIFNLMFRKFPHELIWRSREDNVVNKWYFQRSTGVLHLSLDLGNDDQKQSIFKLFYYGNPESESFHNVERLRDYAKYVRDITPSWHK
;
A
#
# COMPACT_ATOMS: atom_id res chain seq x y z
N MET A 1 19.17 37.21 -52.88
CA MET A 1 17.81 36.75 -52.49
C MET A 1 17.71 35.26 -52.17
N ILE A 2 18.53 34.37 -52.75
CA ILE A 2 18.37 32.91 -52.56
C ILE A 2 18.80 32.40 -51.16
N LYS A 3 19.72 33.09 -50.46
CA LYS A 3 20.17 32.65 -49.12
C LYS A 3 19.15 32.85 -47.99
N THR A 4 18.17 33.72 -48.15
CA THR A 4 17.16 33.98 -47.11
C THR A 4 16.04 32.93 -47.09
N TRP A 5 15.81 32.23 -48.20
CA TRP A 5 14.72 31.25 -48.32
C TRP A 5 15.04 29.90 -47.67
N ILE A 6 16.32 29.53 -47.55
CA ILE A 6 16.71 28.27 -46.90
C ILE A 6 16.41 28.30 -45.39
N ARG A 7 16.44 29.48 -44.77
CA ARG A 7 16.21 29.61 -43.32
C ARG A 7 14.74 29.44 -42.92
N CYS A 8 13.79 29.66 -43.84
CA CYS A 8 12.37 29.38 -43.58
C CYS A 8 12.00 27.90 -43.77
N LEU A 9 12.85 27.08 -44.38
CA LEU A 9 12.62 25.64 -44.51
C LEU A 9 13.25 24.83 -43.36
N THR A 10 14.18 25.42 -42.59
CA THR A 10 14.77 24.79 -41.39
C THR A 10 14.08 25.19 -40.09
N THR A 11 13.06 26.06 -40.12
CA THR A 11 12.08 26.04 -39.04
C THR A 11 11.40 24.70 -39.15
N GLU A 12 11.88 23.73 -38.38
CA GLU A 12 11.14 22.53 -38.03
C GLU A 12 9.76 23.01 -37.58
N VAL A 13 8.82 23.04 -38.51
CA VAL A 13 7.41 23.02 -38.21
C VAL A 13 7.24 21.65 -37.58
N ARG A 14 7.55 21.57 -36.28
CA ARG A 14 7.29 20.40 -35.45
C ARG A 14 5.80 20.25 -35.55
N TYR A 15 5.41 19.34 -36.44
CA TYR A 15 4.05 18.93 -36.66
C TYR A 15 3.51 18.60 -35.27
N HIS A 16 2.74 19.51 -34.69
CA HIS A 16 2.14 19.35 -33.39
C HIS A 16 1.06 18.29 -33.60
N GLN A 17 1.44 17.03 -33.47
CA GLN A 17 0.47 15.94 -33.52
C GLN A 17 -0.46 16.16 -32.33
N PRO A 18 -1.77 16.29 -32.55
CA PRO A 18 -2.72 16.63 -31.49
C PRO A 18 -2.67 15.63 -30.32
N ASN A 19 -2.21 14.40 -30.57
CA ASN A 19 -2.14 13.33 -29.57
C ASN A 19 -0.71 13.03 -29.09
N ALA A 20 0.25 13.93 -29.27
CA ALA A 20 1.65 13.70 -28.88
C ALA A 20 1.79 13.42 -27.37
N HIS A 21 1.05 14.16 -26.53
CA HIS A 21 1.04 13.95 -25.08
C HIS A 21 0.47 12.56 -24.72
N GLY A 22 -0.70 12.22 -25.26
CA GLY A 22 -1.32 10.90 -25.05
C GLY A 22 -0.44 9.74 -25.53
N ARG A 23 0.28 9.89 -26.66
CA ARG A 23 1.26 8.89 -27.12
C ARG A 23 2.46 8.79 -26.19
N SER A 24 3.02 9.91 -25.75
CA SER A 24 4.15 9.94 -24.82
C SER A 24 3.78 9.27 -23.50
N LEU A 25 2.57 9.54 -22.99
CA LEU A 25 2.00 8.91 -21.82
C LEU A 25 1.90 7.39 -22.00
N VAL A 26 1.25 6.94 -23.08
CA VAL A 26 1.08 5.51 -23.38
C VAL A 26 2.45 4.82 -23.53
N MET A 27 3.39 5.42 -24.24
CA MET A 27 4.75 4.87 -24.39
C MET A 27 5.50 4.83 -23.06
N SER A 28 5.39 5.87 -22.24
CA SER A 28 6.04 5.91 -20.92
C SER A 28 5.50 4.84 -19.97
N VAL A 29 4.18 4.61 -20.01
CA VAL A 29 3.50 3.56 -19.23
C VAL A 29 3.85 2.16 -19.73
N LEU A 30 3.95 1.96 -21.05
CA LEU A 30 4.35 0.67 -21.62
C LEU A 30 5.84 0.36 -21.41
N ASN A 31 6.69 1.38 -21.36
CA ASN A 31 8.12 1.24 -21.12
C ASN A 31 8.44 1.00 -19.64
N SER A 32 7.63 1.53 -18.71
CA SER A 32 7.67 1.05 -17.32
C SER A 32 7.20 -0.40 -17.31
N THR A 33 7.90 -1.28 -16.60
CA THR A 33 7.76 -2.76 -16.56
C THR A 33 6.45 -3.27 -15.95
N VAL A 34 5.34 -2.65 -16.31
CA VAL A 34 4.01 -2.86 -15.78
C VAL A 34 3.29 -3.89 -16.65
N THR A 35 2.44 -4.72 -16.06
CA THR A 35 1.67 -5.68 -16.85
C THR A 35 0.71 -4.96 -17.80
N LYS A 36 0.39 -5.53 -18.97
CA LYS A 36 -0.56 -4.92 -19.94
C LYS A 36 -1.90 -4.54 -19.30
N ARG A 37 -2.33 -5.29 -18.28
CA ARG A 37 -3.56 -5.02 -17.54
C ARG A 37 -3.42 -3.78 -16.66
N GLU A 38 -2.35 -3.69 -15.86
CA GLU A 38 -2.09 -2.52 -15.01
C GLU A 38 -1.86 -1.26 -15.86
N ALA A 39 -1.16 -1.37 -17.00
CA ALA A 39 -1.03 -0.29 -17.96
C ALA A 39 -2.41 0.16 -18.49
N LYS A 40 -3.30 -0.78 -18.80
CA LYS A 40 -4.67 -0.46 -19.22
C LYS A 40 -5.48 0.19 -18.10
N ASP A 41 -5.41 -0.33 -16.88
CA ASP A 41 -6.12 0.21 -15.72
C ASP A 41 -5.61 1.62 -15.39
N TYR A 42 -4.30 1.85 -15.50
CA TYR A 42 -3.66 3.16 -15.37
C TYR A 42 -4.16 4.14 -16.44
N LEU A 43 -4.12 3.73 -17.71
CA LEU A 43 -4.57 4.58 -18.80
C LEU A 43 -6.05 4.95 -18.59
N ASN A 44 -6.92 4.00 -18.30
CA ASN A 44 -8.33 4.28 -18.01
C ASN A 44 -8.54 5.27 -16.86
N LYS A 45 -7.61 5.31 -15.88
CA LYS A 45 -7.69 6.20 -14.72
C LYS A 45 -7.19 7.62 -15.03
N TYR A 46 -6.16 7.77 -15.86
CA TYR A 46 -5.42 9.02 -16.02
C TYR A 46 -5.46 9.62 -17.44
N THR A 47 -6.06 8.96 -18.43
CA THR A 47 -6.17 9.52 -19.80
C THR A 47 -7.30 10.52 -19.97
N ASP A 48 -8.24 10.60 -19.02
CA ASP A 48 -9.37 11.53 -19.13
C ASP A 48 -8.89 12.98 -18.96
N GLU A 49 -8.71 13.71 -20.07
CA GLU A 49 -8.22 15.09 -20.05
C GLU A 49 -9.10 16.04 -19.23
N ASN A 50 -10.39 15.72 -19.07
CA ASN A 50 -11.33 16.51 -18.27
C ASN A 50 -11.08 16.37 -16.77
N ASN A 51 -10.49 15.27 -16.32
CA ASN A 51 -10.23 15.01 -14.91
C ASN A 51 -8.76 15.27 -14.59
N HIS A 52 -8.55 16.29 -13.78
CA HIS A 52 -7.23 16.74 -13.42
C HIS A 52 -6.75 16.02 -12.17
N HIS A 53 -5.75 15.17 -12.34
CA HIS A 53 -5.18 14.33 -11.29
C HIS A 53 -3.94 14.97 -10.69
N TYR A 54 -4.00 15.30 -9.39
CA TYR A 54 -2.90 15.94 -8.68
C TYR A 54 -2.17 14.97 -7.76
N CYS A 55 -0.88 15.25 -7.57
CA CYS A 55 -0.03 14.59 -6.61
C CYS A 55 0.60 15.65 -5.70
N LEU A 56 0.43 15.50 -4.40
CA LEU A 56 1.07 16.35 -3.40
C LEU A 56 2.40 15.72 -3.00
N VAL A 57 3.49 16.50 -3.05
CA VAL A 57 4.82 16.06 -2.63
C VAL A 57 5.34 16.97 -1.54
N PHE A 58 5.39 16.45 -0.32
CA PHE A 58 5.92 17.16 0.84
C PHE A 58 7.39 16.82 1.03
N LEU A 59 8.24 17.84 0.96
CA LEU A 59 9.70 17.73 1.04
C LEU A 59 10.17 18.15 2.42
N ARG A 60 10.56 17.17 3.24
CA ARG A 60 11.19 17.40 4.54
C ARG A 60 12.69 17.58 4.38
N HIS A 61 13.32 18.35 5.29
CA HIS A 61 14.78 18.51 5.38
C HIS A 61 15.47 18.87 4.05
N LEU A 62 14.86 19.76 3.25
CA LEU A 62 15.34 20.11 1.91
C LEU A 62 16.78 20.67 1.91
N SER A 63 17.18 21.33 3.00
CA SER A 63 18.53 21.87 3.20
C SER A 63 19.63 20.79 3.26
N GLU A 64 19.30 19.56 3.66
CA GLU A 64 20.28 18.47 3.81
C GLU A 64 20.58 17.75 2.48
N TYR A 65 19.74 17.94 1.47
CA TYR A 65 19.90 17.26 0.18
C TYR A 65 20.95 17.96 -0.67
N SER A 66 21.79 17.18 -1.36
CA SER A 66 22.76 17.70 -2.31
C SER A 66 22.12 18.05 -3.66
N ASP A 67 22.74 18.95 -4.41
CA ASP A 67 22.23 19.38 -5.74
C ASP A 67 22.12 18.22 -6.73
N ASN A 68 23.04 17.25 -6.67
CA ASN A 68 22.98 16.05 -7.51
C ASN A 68 21.70 15.23 -7.25
N VAL A 69 21.31 15.11 -5.97
CA VAL A 69 20.11 14.39 -5.58
C VAL A 69 18.86 15.17 -5.98
N LEU A 70 18.86 16.49 -5.81
CA LEU A 70 17.76 17.35 -6.27
C LEU A 70 17.60 17.33 -7.79
N SER A 71 18.69 17.31 -8.55
CA SER A 71 18.66 17.13 -10.01
C SER A 71 18.03 15.78 -10.40
N GLY A 72 18.39 14.70 -9.69
CA GLY A 72 17.76 13.40 -9.86
C GLY A 72 16.26 13.43 -9.55
N PHE A 73 15.88 14.10 -8.47
CA PHE A 73 14.48 14.29 -8.09
C PHE A 73 13.70 15.09 -9.13
N SER A 74 14.24 16.18 -9.66
CA SER A 74 13.60 16.98 -10.72
C SER A 74 13.33 16.16 -11.98
N LYS A 75 14.21 15.22 -12.33
CA LYS A 75 13.95 14.25 -13.42
C LYS A 75 12.79 13.31 -13.08
N THR A 76 12.69 12.85 -11.83
CA THR A 76 11.50 12.10 -11.38
C THR A 76 10.24 12.96 -11.50
N VAL A 77 10.27 14.22 -11.08
CA VAL A 77 9.12 15.15 -11.22
C VAL A 77 8.70 15.32 -12.68
N SER A 78 9.67 15.44 -13.60
CA SER A 78 9.39 15.44 -15.05
C SER A 78 8.71 14.15 -15.53
N ARG A 79 9.15 12.99 -15.01
CA ARG A 79 8.50 11.71 -15.29
C ARG A 79 7.08 11.63 -14.72
N ILE A 80 6.84 12.18 -13.53
CA ILE A 80 5.50 12.28 -12.92
C ILE A 80 4.55 13.08 -13.83
N GLN A 81 5.00 14.23 -14.33
CA GLN A 81 4.22 15.03 -15.31
C GLN A 81 3.99 14.30 -16.63
N THR A 82 5.00 13.59 -17.14
CA THR A 82 4.87 12.79 -18.38
C THR A 82 3.87 11.65 -18.21
N LEU A 83 3.73 11.13 -16.99
CA LEU A 83 2.73 10.14 -16.61
C LEU A 83 1.32 10.74 -16.40
N GLY A 84 1.13 12.05 -16.59
CA GLY A 84 -0.19 12.70 -16.54
C GLY A 84 -0.60 13.20 -15.16
N LEU A 85 0.25 13.03 -14.13
CA LEU A 85 0.01 13.58 -12.80
C LEU A 85 0.58 14.99 -12.67
N ARG A 86 -0.08 15.83 -11.88
CA ARG A 86 0.33 17.22 -11.64
C ARG A 86 0.91 17.38 -10.24
N PRO A 87 2.24 17.53 -10.12
CA PRO A 87 2.87 17.65 -8.82
C PRO A 87 2.61 19.03 -8.21
N ILE A 88 2.28 19.04 -6.93
CA ILE A 88 2.26 20.21 -6.04
C ILE A 88 3.36 19.97 -5.02
N LEU A 89 4.42 20.77 -5.07
CA LEU A 89 5.57 20.61 -4.18
C LEU A 89 5.36 21.51 -2.96
N ILE A 90 5.61 20.98 -1.78
CA ILE A 90 5.41 21.69 -0.51
C ILE A 90 6.67 21.53 0.32
N VAL A 91 7.20 22.66 0.80
CA VAL A 91 8.36 22.67 1.68
C VAL A 91 7.90 22.51 3.14
N ASP A 92 8.60 21.68 3.91
CA ASP A 92 8.34 21.50 5.34
C ASP A 92 8.58 22.80 6.12
N PRO A 93 7.64 23.27 6.98
CA PRO A 93 7.84 24.47 7.79
C PRO A 93 9.00 24.37 8.77
N LEU A 94 9.47 23.17 9.09
CA LEU A 94 10.66 22.97 9.93
C LEU A 94 11.98 23.15 9.15
N CYS A 95 11.92 23.38 7.83
CA CYS A 95 13.11 23.59 7.02
C CYS A 95 13.77 24.95 7.32
N GLN A 96 15.10 24.95 7.38
CA GLN A 96 15.88 26.19 7.45
C GLN A 96 15.85 26.92 6.10
N ASP A 97 15.83 28.26 6.15
CA ASP A 97 15.85 29.16 5.00
C ASP A 97 14.88 28.77 3.87
N ILE A 98 13.60 28.65 4.22
CA ILE A 98 12.52 28.19 3.31
C ILE A 98 12.58 28.88 1.94
N SER A 99 12.70 30.20 1.89
CA SER A 99 12.73 30.94 0.62
C SER A 99 13.95 30.64 -0.24
N TYR A 100 15.12 30.43 0.37
CA TYR A 100 16.31 29.99 -0.36
C TYR A 100 16.13 28.56 -0.89
N GLN A 101 15.61 27.64 -0.06
CA GLN A 101 15.40 26.25 -0.49
C GLN A 101 14.31 26.12 -1.57
N SER A 102 13.25 26.92 -1.50
CA SER A 102 12.23 27.02 -2.56
C SER A 102 12.83 27.51 -3.87
N GLN A 103 13.65 28.55 -3.85
CA GLN A 103 14.34 29.05 -5.04
C GLN A 103 15.35 28.04 -5.60
N ARG A 104 16.06 27.34 -4.71
CA ARG A 104 17.00 26.28 -5.08
C ARG A 104 16.27 25.14 -5.79
N LEU A 105 15.12 24.71 -5.28
CA LEU A 105 14.28 23.70 -5.92
C LEU A 105 13.74 24.19 -7.27
N ASP A 106 13.26 25.44 -7.32
CA ASP A 106 12.77 26.09 -8.54
C ASP A 106 13.83 26.08 -9.67
N ASN A 107 15.08 26.44 -9.35
CA ASN A 107 16.18 26.41 -10.32
C ASN A 107 16.41 25.00 -10.89
N HIS A 108 16.43 23.97 -10.04
CA HIS A 108 16.62 22.59 -10.48
C HIS A 108 15.45 22.07 -11.34
N LEU A 109 14.23 22.58 -11.15
CA LEU A 109 13.09 22.25 -12.00
C LEU A 109 13.21 22.94 -13.37
N HIS A 110 13.59 24.22 -13.38
CA HIS A 110 13.85 24.97 -14.61
C HIS A 110 14.98 24.36 -15.45
N ASP A 111 16.03 23.82 -14.82
CA ASP A 111 17.10 23.09 -15.51
C ASP A 111 16.58 21.84 -16.25
N GLN A 112 15.47 21.26 -15.79
CA GLN A 112 14.77 20.16 -16.46
C GLN A 112 13.67 20.65 -17.42
N SER A 113 13.68 21.95 -17.78
CA SER A 113 12.67 22.62 -18.61
C SER A 113 11.24 22.52 -18.04
N LEU A 114 11.12 22.30 -16.73
CA LEU A 114 9.83 22.33 -16.03
C LEU A 114 9.50 23.77 -15.66
N LYS A 115 8.23 24.12 -15.75
CA LYS A 115 7.74 25.43 -15.32
C LYS A 115 7.26 25.30 -13.88
N SER A 116 7.86 26.04 -12.97
CA SER A 116 7.43 26.12 -11.58
C SER A 116 7.15 27.55 -11.15
N ILE A 117 6.40 27.70 -10.06
CA ILE A 117 6.15 29.00 -9.43
C ILE A 117 6.17 28.85 -7.92
N ILE A 118 6.78 29.79 -7.22
CA ILE A 118 6.79 29.82 -5.77
C ILE A 118 5.53 30.51 -5.27
N VAL A 119 4.79 29.84 -4.39
CA VAL A 119 3.56 30.33 -3.74
C VAL A 119 3.88 30.61 -2.28
N LEU A 120 3.90 31.89 -1.91
CA LEU A 120 4.40 32.35 -0.63
C LEU A 120 3.40 32.13 0.52
N ASP A 121 2.11 32.33 0.28
CA ASP A 121 1.03 32.37 1.28
C ASP A 121 -0.22 31.63 0.76
N PRO A 122 -0.16 30.30 0.64
CA PRO A 122 -1.24 29.48 0.08
C PRO A 122 -2.54 29.53 0.91
N ILE A 123 -2.44 29.76 2.21
CA ILE A 123 -3.57 29.74 3.15
C ILE A 123 -3.80 31.14 3.70
N THR A 124 -5.04 31.62 3.58
CA THR A 124 -5.52 32.83 4.24
C THR A 124 -6.46 32.45 5.39
N ILE A 125 -6.16 32.91 6.60
CA ILE A 125 -7.00 32.75 7.79
C ILE A 125 -7.78 34.05 7.97
N GLY A 126 -9.07 33.98 7.65
CA GLY A 126 -9.98 35.12 7.75
C GLY A 126 -10.36 35.48 9.17
N GLU A 127 -11.01 36.62 9.34
CA GLU A 127 -11.29 37.17 10.67
C GLU A 127 -12.10 36.24 11.58
N ARG A 128 -13.04 35.48 11.02
CA ARG A 128 -13.87 34.54 11.80
C ARG A 128 -13.22 33.16 11.97
N GLY A 129 -11.96 33.00 11.58
CA GLY A 129 -11.26 31.72 11.55
C GLY A 129 -11.59 30.87 10.32
N SER A 130 -12.24 31.44 9.30
CA SER A 130 -12.41 30.77 8.00
C SER A 130 -11.05 30.57 7.34
N ILE A 131 -10.82 29.38 6.80
CA ILE A 131 -9.58 29.04 6.09
C ILE A 131 -9.90 29.06 4.60
N ASP A 132 -9.23 29.93 3.85
CA ASP A 132 -9.31 29.97 2.39
C ASP A 132 -7.95 29.59 1.78
N VAL A 133 -7.97 28.84 0.67
CA VAL A 133 -6.75 28.39 0.00
C VAL A 133 -6.69 29.00 -1.38
N LYS A 134 -5.71 29.89 -1.58
CA LYS A 134 -5.48 30.59 -2.84
C LYS A 134 -4.25 30.02 -3.51
N LEU A 135 -4.41 28.89 -4.19
CA LEU A 135 -3.43 28.49 -5.17
C LEU A 135 -3.76 29.20 -6.48
N PRO A 136 -2.80 29.89 -7.11
CA PRO A 136 -3.02 30.45 -8.43
C PRO A 136 -3.43 29.26 -9.32
N ILE A 137 -4.67 29.29 -9.83
CA ILE A 137 -5.28 28.23 -10.65
C ILE A 137 -4.58 28.28 -12.00
N LEU A 138 -3.32 27.88 -11.99
CA LEU A 138 -2.39 28.05 -13.08
C LEU A 138 -2.57 26.92 -14.05
N ASN A 139 -2.22 27.22 -15.29
CA ASN A 139 -2.03 26.26 -16.35
C ASN A 139 -1.56 24.91 -15.79
N PRO A 140 -2.22 23.80 -16.16
CA PRO A 140 -1.94 22.48 -15.61
C PRO A 140 -0.48 21.99 -15.69
N HIS A 141 0.34 22.66 -16.50
CA HIS A 141 1.76 22.38 -16.69
C HIS A 141 2.69 23.14 -15.74
N ILE A 142 2.17 24.06 -14.91
CA ILE A 142 2.96 24.82 -13.94
C ILE A 142 2.93 24.10 -12.59
N ILE A 143 4.12 23.89 -12.02
CA ILE A 143 4.33 23.20 -10.74
C ILE A 143 4.36 24.24 -9.62
N PRO A 144 3.36 24.32 -8.74
CA PRO A 144 3.43 25.18 -7.57
C PRO A 144 4.43 24.60 -6.56
N ILE A 145 5.34 25.45 -6.08
CA ILE A 145 6.22 25.23 -4.94
C ILE A 145 5.66 26.07 -3.79
N ILE A 146 5.03 25.41 -2.85
CA ILE A 146 4.33 26.05 -1.74
C ILE A 146 5.30 26.24 -0.58
N GLU A 147 5.49 27.51 -0.21
CA GLU A 147 6.08 27.85 1.08
C GLU A 147 5.01 27.73 2.18
N PRO A 148 5.33 27.15 3.33
CA PRO A 148 4.36 26.80 4.37
C PRO A 148 4.00 27.98 5.27
N TYR A 149 3.67 29.13 4.70
CA TYR A 149 3.20 30.29 5.45
C TYR A 149 1.67 30.45 5.33
N GLN A 150 1.12 31.19 6.29
CA GLN A 150 -0.29 31.49 6.41
C GLN A 150 -0.45 33.00 6.58
N TYR A 151 -1.33 33.62 5.79
CA TYR A 151 -1.68 35.02 5.92
C TYR A 151 -2.84 35.17 6.91
N HIS A 152 -2.63 35.93 7.98
CA HIS A 152 -3.67 36.20 8.99
C HIS A 152 -4.32 37.56 8.71
N GLU A 153 -5.59 37.59 8.30
CA GLU A 153 -6.26 38.83 7.91
C GLU A 153 -6.41 39.82 9.08
N LYS A 154 -6.71 39.33 10.29
CA LYS A 154 -6.86 40.17 11.50
C LYS A 154 -5.61 40.97 11.83
N GLU A 155 -4.46 40.34 11.67
CA GLU A 155 -3.17 40.90 12.09
C GLU A 155 -2.39 41.46 10.90
N ALA A 156 -2.89 41.26 9.67
CA ALA A 156 -2.30 41.66 8.40
C ALA A 156 -0.83 41.24 8.22
N PHE A 157 -0.44 40.07 8.74
CA PHE A 157 0.92 39.56 8.59
C PHE A 157 0.99 38.08 8.19
N LYS A 158 2.12 37.71 7.57
CA LYS A 158 2.48 36.35 7.16
C LYS A 158 3.13 35.61 8.33
N LYS A 159 2.56 34.48 8.73
CA LYS A 159 3.08 33.62 9.80
C LYS A 159 3.52 32.27 9.24
N LEU A 160 4.64 31.74 9.73
CA LEU A 160 5.05 30.37 9.40
C LEU A 160 4.12 29.36 10.09
N ALA A 161 3.69 28.33 9.36
CA ALA A 161 2.87 27.28 9.95
C ALA A 161 3.67 26.51 11.02
N GLY A 162 3.10 26.37 12.23
CA GLY A 162 3.80 25.70 13.33
C GLY A 162 3.79 24.16 13.24
N ASP A 163 2.64 23.57 12.92
CA ASP A 163 2.47 22.12 12.84
C ASP A 163 2.31 21.69 11.36
N PRO A 164 3.29 20.95 10.80
CA PRO A 164 3.24 20.44 9.42
C PRO A 164 1.95 19.67 9.10
N SER A 165 1.49 18.86 10.05
CA SER A 165 0.37 17.94 9.85
C SER A 165 -0.96 18.69 9.78
N ARG A 166 -1.15 19.71 10.63
CA ARG A 166 -2.29 20.62 10.56
C ARG A 166 -2.25 21.44 9.28
N PHE A 167 -1.10 22.03 8.94
CA PHE A 167 -0.94 22.82 7.72
C PHE A 167 -1.36 22.03 6.46
N LEU A 168 -0.82 20.83 6.28
CA LEU A 168 -1.16 19.97 5.15
C LEU A 168 -2.65 19.58 5.14
N SER A 169 -3.20 19.21 6.29
CA SER A 169 -4.62 18.85 6.38
C SER A 169 -5.53 20.02 6.01
N SER A 170 -5.22 21.24 6.46
CA SER A 170 -5.97 22.46 6.16
C SER A 170 -5.81 22.90 4.71
N LEU A 171 -4.63 22.71 4.12
CA LEU A 171 -4.40 22.97 2.72
C LEU A 171 -5.28 22.04 1.87
N VAL A 172 -5.16 20.73 2.12
CA VAL A 172 -5.86 19.71 1.34
C VAL A 172 -7.38 19.77 1.50
N SER A 173 -7.90 20.09 2.69
CA SER A 173 -9.34 20.16 2.92
C SER A 173 -10.05 21.27 2.13
N ASN A 174 -9.33 22.33 1.78
CA ASN A 174 -9.89 23.51 1.13
C ASN A 174 -9.47 23.64 -0.34
N LEU A 175 -8.78 22.63 -0.89
CA LEU A 175 -8.43 22.61 -2.31
C LEU A 175 -9.56 21.95 -3.12
N PRO A 176 -10.15 22.65 -4.11
CA PRO A 176 -11.20 22.08 -4.97
C PRO A 176 -10.62 21.22 -6.11
N ILE A 177 -9.65 20.35 -5.80
CA ILE A 177 -8.95 19.50 -6.78
C ILE A 177 -8.92 18.03 -6.31
N ASN A 178 -8.83 17.10 -7.26
CA ASN A 178 -8.66 15.69 -6.93
C ASN A 178 -7.18 15.35 -6.69
N ILE A 179 -6.84 14.98 -5.46
CA ILE A 179 -5.49 14.55 -5.08
C ILE A 179 -5.49 13.03 -4.97
N ASP A 180 -4.84 12.35 -5.92
CA ASP A 180 -4.75 10.88 -5.91
C ASP A 180 -3.56 10.37 -5.10
N LYS A 181 -2.51 11.18 -5.01
CA LYS A 181 -1.20 10.76 -4.48
C LYS A 181 -0.66 11.77 -3.48
N VAL A 182 -0.20 11.29 -2.33
CA VAL A 182 0.51 12.08 -1.32
C VAL A 182 1.86 11.43 -1.07
N PHE A 183 2.93 12.09 -1.47
CA PHE A 183 4.30 11.64 -1.27
C PHE A 183 4.97 12.47 -0.19
N LEU A 184 5.50 11.80 0.81
CA LEU A 184 6.29 12.41 1.87
C LEU A 184 7.72 11.98 1.69
N ILE A 185 8.57 12.94 1.37
CA ILE A 185 10.00 12.72 1.22
C ILE A 185 10.65 13.08 2.54
N SER A 186 10.98 12.04 3.30
CA SER A 186 11.55 12.13 4.63
C SER A 186 13.03 11.74 4.61
N LYS A 187 13.80 12.28 5.57
CA LYS A 187 15.23 11.97 5.74
C LYS A 187 15.48 10.48 5.94
N TYR A 188 14.68 9.86 6.82
CA TYR A 188 14.83 8.44 7.18
C TYR A 188 13.97 7.50 6.34
N GLY A 189 13.05 8.05 5.52
CA GLY A 189 12.17 7.28 4.66
C GLY A 189 11.01 6.63 5.40
N GLY A 190 10.61 5.44 4.97
CA GLY A 190 9.44 4.73 5.48
C GLY A 190 9.55 4.31 6.96
N LEU A 191 8.41 3.99 7.55
CA LEU A 191 8.28 3.73 8.98
C LEU A 191 8.91 2.40 9.40
N PRO A 192 9.76 2.35 10.44
CA PRO A 192 10.45 1.13 10.84
C PRO A 192 9.49 0.04 11.32
N SER A 193 9.67 -1.19 10.86
CA SER A 193 8.87 -2.35 11.25
C SER A 193 9.68 -3.33 12.07
N VAL A 194 9.14 -3.73 13.23
CA VAL A 194 9.71 -4.80 14.06
C VAL A 194 9.78 -6.11 13.28
N GLU A 195 8.73 -6.41 12.50
CA GLU A 195 8.64 -7.61 11.68
C GLU A 195 9.73 -7.65 10.60
N ARG A 196 10.26 -6.50 10.17
CA ARG A 196 11.27 -6.41 9.09
C ARG A 196 12.66 -6.04 9.59
N HIS A 197 13.01 -6.39 10.83
CA HIS A 197 14.32 -6.08 11.42
C HIS A 197 14.67 -4.59 11.29
N THR A 198 13.73 -3.72 11.66
CA THR A 198 13.85 -2.24 11.58
C THR A 198 13.81 -1.63 10.17
N ASN A 199 13.70 -2.42 9.11
CA ASN A 199 13.39 -1.88 7.77
C ASN A 199 11.94 -1.35 7.71
N SER A 200 11.66 -0.53 6.70
CA SER A 200 10.37 0.13 6.55
C SER A 200 9.19 -0.86 6.44
N HIS A 201 8.00 -0.51 6.95
CA HIS A 201 6.77 -1.25 6.65
C HIS A 201 6.54 -1.24 5.13
N VAL A 202 6.04 -2.33 4.56
CA VAL A 202 5.69 -2.36 3.12
C VAL A 202 4.44 -1.53 2.87
N PHE A 203 3.42 -1.80 3.69
CA PHE A 203 2.11 -1.17 3.62
C PHE A 203 1.58 -0.97 5.04
N VAL A 204 0.91 0.15 5.28
CA VAL A 204 0.23 0.47 6.54
C VAL A 204 -1.21 0.86 6.25
N ASN A 205 -2.14 0.16 6.89
CA ASN A 205 -3.55 0.53 6.91
C ASN A 205 -3.83 1.46 8.09
N LEU A 206 -3.93 2.77 7.83
CA LEU A 206 -4.06 3.77 8.90
C LEU A 206 -5.31 3.58 9.77
N SER A 207 -6.43 3.13 9.19
CA SER A 207 -7.67 2.93 9.96
C SER A 207 -7.54 1.87 11.05
N GLN A 208 -6.58 0.94 10.92
CA GLN A 208 -6.36 -0.15 11.86
C GLN A 208 -5.09 0.03 12.68
N GLU A 209 -3.97 0.30 12.00
CA GLU A 209 -2.64 0.16 12.58
C GLU A 209 -2.12 1.48 13.17
N TYR A 210 -2.76 2.63 12.89
CA TYR A 210 -2.25 3.94 13.32
C TYR A 210 -2.06 4.03 14.84
N ARG A 211 -3.06 3.62 15.63
CA ARG A 211 -3.00 3.72 17.10
C ARG A 211 -1.92 2.81 17.68
N GLU A 212 -1.82 1.59 17.17
CA GLU A 212 -0.83 0.61 17.63
C GLU A 212 0.59 1.07 17.28
N LEU A 213 0.82 1.55 16.07
CA LEU A 213 2.11 2.09 15.64
C LEU A 213 2.51 3.33 16.46
N ARG A 214 1.58 4.27 16.65
CA ARG A 214 1.82 5.47 17.44
C ARG A 214 2.18 5.13 18.89
N ASN A 215 1.42 4.25 19.53
CA ASN A 215 1.69 3.81 20.89
C ASN A 215 3.03 3.06 20.98
N SER A 216 3.36 2.23 19.98
CA SER A 216 4.64 1.52 19.91
C SER A 216 5.82 2.48 19.86
N TYR A 217 5.76 3.51 19.00
CA TYR A 217 6.81 4.51 18.89
C TYR A 217 6.90 5.40 20.12
N GLN A 218 5.76 5.81 20.68
CA GLN A 218 5.74 6.58 21.93
C GLN A 218 6.40 5.80 23.07
N ASN A 219 6.04 4.52 23.25
CA ASN A 219 6.65 3.66 24.26
C ASN A 219 8.16 3.44 24.03
N GLN A 220 8.61 3.40 22.77
CA GLN A 220 10.04 3.33 22.45
C GLN A 220 10.76 4.64 22.78
N LEU A 221 10.12 5.79 22.54
CA LEU A 221 10.66 7.10 22.83
C LEU A 221 10.79 7.31 24.35
N GLU A 222 9.75 6.99 25.11
CA GLU A 222 9.75 7.06 26.58
C GLU A 222 10.85 6.19 27.19
N LYS A 223 11.12 5.01 26.63
CA LYS A 223 12.24 4.14 27.05
C LYS A 223 13.61 4.75 26.76
N LEU A 224 13.77 5.48 25.65
CA LEU A 224 15.03 6.15 25.33
C LEU A 224 15.25 7.36 26.24
N GLU A 225 14.19 8.08 26.59
CA GLU A 225 14.24 9.24 27.48
C GLU A 225 14.50 8.84 28.94
N SER A 226 13.89 7.76 29.44
CA SER A 226 14.15 7.27 30.81
C SER A 226 15.61 6.84 31.00
N ILE A 227 16.22 6.26 29.96
CA ILE A 227 17.65 5.91 29.96
C ILE A 227 18.55 7.14 30.19
N GLN A 228 18.14 8.33 29.73
CA GLN A 228 18.90 9.57 29.90
C GLN A 228 18.72 10.21 31.30
N VAL A 229 17.54 10.07 31.91
CA VAL A 229 17.21 10.71 33.20
C VAL A 229 17.82 9.96 34.39
N ASP A 230 17.83 8.63 34.37
CA ASP A 230 18.29 7.78 35.50
C ASP A 230 19.81 7.77 35.73
N ASN A 231 20.53 8.85 35.38
CA ASN A 231 21.98 8.94 35.57
C ASN A 231 22.41 8.98 37.04
N THR A 232 21.51 9.20 38.00
CA THR A 232 21.87 9.40 39.42
C THR A 232 22.19 8.12 40.19
N GLU A 233 21.69 6.94 39.76
CA GLU A 233 21.88 5.67 40.50
C GLU A 233 22.65 4.59 39.72
N LYS A 234 23.15 4.90 38.53
CA LYS A 234 23.80 3.91 37.67
C LYS A 234 25.25 3.64 38.06
N ASN A 235 25.68 2.39 37.87
CA ASN A 235 27.08 2.01 38.03
C ASN A 235 27.96 2.83 37.09
N LEU A 236 29.18 3.18 37.52
CA LEU A 236 30.16 3.95 36.74
C LEU A 236 30.37 3.39 35.31
N VAL A 237 30.32 2.06 35.16
CA VAL A 237 30.42 1.35 33.88
C VAL A 237 29.20 1.64 32.97
N GLU A 238 28.00 1.65 33.53
CA GLU A 238 26.77 1.96 32.79
C GLU A 238 26.76 3.42 32.35
N SER A 239 27.18 4.36 33.21
CA SER A 239 27.32 5.77 32.86
C SER A 239 28.33 5.99 31.73
N LEU A 240 29.47 5.29 31.75
CA LEU A 240 30.46 5.33 30.66
C LEU A 240 29.88 4.75 29.36
N GLN A 241 29.17 3.61 29.43
CA GLN A 241 28.53 3.01 28.27
C GLN A 241 27.44 3.91 27.69
N LEU A 242 26.69 4.63 28.53
CA LEU A 242 25.70 5.62 28.10
C LEU A 242 26.36 6.81 27.41
N PHE A 243 27.44 7.34 27.99
CA PHE A 243 28.20 8.44 27.38
C PHE A 243 28.78 8.04 26.03
N LEU A 244 29.36 6.84 25.92
CA LEU A 244 29.88 6.30 24.66
C LEU A 244 28.79 6.10 23.60
N ASN A 245 27.55 5.81 24.01
CA ASN A 245 26.42 5.60 23.11
C ASN A 245 25.52 6.84 22.98
N GLN A 246 25.87 7.98 23.57
CA GLN A 246 24.99 9.14 23.68
C GLN A 246 24.58 9.68 22.30
N ASP A 247 25.54 9.82 21.39
CA ASP A 247 25.29 10.29 20.02
C ASP A 247 24.34 9.34 19.26
N LYS A 248 24.50 8.03 19.47
CA LYS A 248 23.64 7.01 18.88
C LYS A 248 22.23 7.04 19.47
N ILE A 249 22.11 7.25 20.79
CA ILE A 249 20.82 7.38 21.47
C ILE A 249 20.09 8.64 20.98
N LEU A 250 20.80 9.76 20.87
CA LEU A 250 20.27 11.02 20.36
C LEU A 250 19.79 10.85 18.92
N SER A 251 20.63 10.28 18.04
CA SER A 251 20.27 10.01 16.65
C SER A 251 19.07 9.07 16.52
N ASN A 252 18.98 8.04 17.36
CA ASN A 252 17.83 7.13 17.37
C ASN A 252 16.55 7.83 17.85
N SER A 253 16.66 8.70 18.86
CA SER A 253 15.55 9.51 19.37
C SER A 253 15.02 10.46 18.29
N ASP A 254 15.93 11.16 17.60
CA ASP A 254 15.59 12.07 16.50
C ASP A 254 14.94 11.32 15.32
N GLN A 255 15.49 10.15 14.98
CA GLN A 255 14.89 9.27 13.97
C GLN A 255 13.47 8.88 14.35
N LEU A 256 13.25 8.43 15.59
CA LEU A 256 11.95 7.99 16.07
C LEU A 256 10.92 9.14 16.11
N LYS A 257 11.34 10.34 16.55
CA LYS A 257 10.52 11.55 16.51
C LYS A 257 10.11 11.91 15.08
N CYS A 258 11.05 11.88 14.14
CA CYS A 258 10.77 12.12 12.72
C CYS A 258 9.74 11.13 12.16
N HIS A 259 9.88 9.82 12.47
CA HIS A 259 8.90 8.79 12.07
C HIS A 259 7.51 9.00 12.70
N MET A 260 7.43 9.46 13.95
CA MET A 260 6.16 9.78 14.59
C MET A 260 5.45 10.95 13.91
N GLU A 261 6.20 12.02 13.59
CA GLU A 261 5.67 13.17 12.85
C GLU A 261 5.21 12.78 11.45
N ASP A 262 6.01 11.96 10.74
CA ASP A 262 5.69 11.45 9.41
C ASP A 262 4.38 10.63 9.42
N LEU A 263 4.20 9.77 10.43
CA LEU A 263 2.98 9.00 10.63
C LEU A 263 1.79 9.92 10.91
N GLU A 264 1.96 10.96 11.72
CA GLU A 264 0.90 11.93 12.03
C GLU A 264 0.50 12.77 10.82
N ILE A 265 1.47 13.25 10.04
CA ILE A 265 1.27 13.96 8.78
C ILE A 265 0.46 13.10 7.82
N MET A 266 0.88 11.85 7.60
CA MET A 266 0.18 10.93 6.70
C MET A 266 -1.24 10.65 7.17
N ASN A 267 -1.43 10.42 8.47
CA ASN A 267 -2.74 10.13 9.03
C ASN A 267 -3.70 11.31 8.90
N LYS A 268 -3.30 12.51 9.31
CA LYS A 268 -4.16 13.70 9.21
C LYS A 268 -4.45 14.05 7.75
N THR A 269 -3.46 13.99 6.86
CA THR A 269 -3.64 14.33 5.44
C THR A 269 -4.57 13.33 4.75
N LEU A 270 -4.33 12.02 4.89
CA LEU A 270 -5.18 10.99 4.27
C LEU A 270 -6.57 10.89 4.89
N SER A 271 -6.76 11.35 6.14
CA SER A 271 -8.08 11.39 6.77
C SER A 271 -9.08 12.31 6.05
N VAL A 272 -8.58 13.40 5.47
CA VAL A 272 -9.36 14.41 4.71
C VAL A 272 -9.60 13.96 3.27
N LEU A 273 -8.70 13.16 2.71
CA LEU A 273 -8.76 12.70 1.33
C LEU A 273 -9.74 11.53 1.11
N PRO A 274 -10.16 11.28 -0.15
CA PRO A 274 -10.97 10.12 -0.49
C PRO A 274 -10.16 8.82 -0.35
N HIS A 275 -10.86 7.69 -0.14
CA HIS A 275 -10.24 6.36 0.05
C HIS A 275 -9.45 5.85 -1.17
N SER A 276 -9.69 6.42 -2.35
CA SER A 276 -8.91 6.16 -3.57
C SER A 276 -7.47 6.64 -3.45
N SER A 277 -7.21 7.70 -2.68
CA SER A 277 -5.89 8.32 -2.55
C SER A 277 -4.87 7.37 -1.92
N THR A 278 -3.61 7.48 -2.31
CA THR A 278 -2.50 6.71 -1.70
C THR A 278 -1.46 7.63 -1.11
N GLY A 279 -1.03 7.35 0.11
CA GLY A 279 0.17 7.94 0.70
C GLY A 279 1.39 7.08 0.43
N LEU A 280 2.57 7.68 0.33
CA LEU A 280 3.84 6.97 0.31
C LEU A 280 4.90 7.81 1.00
N ILE A 281 5.65 7.20 1.91
CA ILE A 281 6.82 7.79 2.55
C ILE A 281 8.06 7.10 2.01
N THR A 282 9.04 7.88 1.58
CA THR A 282 10.33 7.36 1.09
C THR A 282 11.44 8.38 1.28
N THR A 283 12.69 7.94 1.15
CA THR A 283 13.84 8.85 1.08
C THR A 283 13.92 9.54 -0.27
N ILE A 284 14.53 10.74 -0.29
CA ILE A 284 14.79 11.47 -1.54
C ILE A 284 15.66 10.64 -2.49
N LEU A 285 16.63 9.87 -1.97
CA LEU A 285 17.53 9.04 -2.78
C LEU A 285 16.76 7.96 -3.53
N ALA A 286 15.85 7.25 -2.84
CA ALA A 286 15.01 6.25 -3.47
C ALA A 286 14.03 6.88 -4.47
N GLY A 287 13.44 8.03 -4.13
CA GLY A 287 12.53 8.79 -5.01
C GLY A 287 13.22 9.43 -6.23
N SER A 288 14.55 9.59 -6.20
CA SER A 288 15.33 10.19 -7.29
C SER A 288 15.92 9.17 -8.27
N LYS A 289 15.66 7.86 -8.06
CA LYS A 289 16.16 6.81 -8.96
C LYS A 289 15.46 6.90 -10.32
N LEU A 290 16.23 6.82 -11.40
CA LEU A 290 15.66 6.82 -12.77
C LEU A 290 15.26 5.41 -13.25
N SER A 291 15.79 4.37 -12.60
CA SER A 291 15.48 2.96 -12.85
C SER A 291 14.02 2.61 -12.54
N ASP A 292 13.57 1.43 -12.99
CA ASP A 292 12.23 0.90 -12.69
C ASP A 292 11.97 0.66 -11.19
N ASN A 293 13.01 0.63 -10.36
CA ASN A 293 12.93 0.52 -8.90
C ASN A 293 12.65 1.86 -8.19
N ASN A 294 12.11 2.86 -8.90
CA ASN A 294 11.65 4.10 -8.29
C ASN A 294 10.28 3.90 -7.63
N PRO A 295 10.18 4.01 -6.30
CA PRO A 295 8.93 3.76 -5.58
C PRO A 295 7.82 4.77 -5.92
N LEU A 296 8.16 6.02 -6.22
CA LEU A 296 7.18 7.06 -6.58
C LEU A 296 6.51 6.71 -7.90
N VAL A 297 7.33 6.47 -8.93
CA VAL A 297 6.86 6.13 -10.27
C VAL A 297 6.10 4.81 -10.26
N TYR A 298 6.62 3.80 -9.58
CA TYR A 298 5.95 2.51 -9.47
C TYR A 298 4.59 2.63 -8.76
N ASN A 299 4.51 3.40 -7.68
CA ASN A 299 3.25 3.59 -6.96
C ASN A 299 2.23 4.41 -7.78
N ILE A 300 2.67 5.33 -8.63
CA ILE A 300 1.80 6.03 -9.57
C ILE A 300 1.16 5.03 -10.52
N LEU A 301 1.97 4.17 -11.12
CA LEU A 301 1.53 3.24 -12.16
C LEU A 301 0.66 2.11 -11.64
N THR A 302 0.95 1.62 -10.43
CA THR A 302 0.35 0.37 -9.92
C THR A 302 -0.55 0.56 -8.70
N ASP A 303 -0.57 1.76 -8.09
CA ASP A 303 -1.18 2.03 -6.78
C ASP A 303 -0.61 1.17 -5.63
N ARG A 304 0.54 0.50 -5.82
CA ARG A 304 1.14 -0.48 -4.89
C ARG A 304 2.54 -0.09 -4.40
N SER A 305 3.00 -0.82 -3.38
CA SER A 305 4.40 -0.89 -2.97
C SER A 305 5.21 -1.78 -3.93
N LEU A 306 6.53 -1.52 -4.03
CA LEU A 306 7.45 -2.30 -4.87
C LEU A 306 7.43 -3.81 -4.59
N ILE A 307 7.15 -4.19 -3.35
CA ILE A 307 6.93 -5.57 -2.93
C ILE A 307 5.53 -5.70 -2.33
N SER A 308 4.88 -6.85 -2.54
CA SER A 308 3.59 -7.13 -1.93
C SER A 308 3.73 -7.47 -0.44
N SER A 309 2.87 -6.88 0.38
CA SER A 309 2.88 -7.04 1.83
C SER A 309 2.48 -8.44 2.31
N SER A 310 1.89 -9.28 1.45
CA SER A 310 1.43 -10.62 1.79
C SER A 310 2.33 -11.75 1.32
N LEU A 311 3.46 -11.42 0.68
CA LEU A 311 4.45 -12.43 0.36
C LEU A 311 4.97 -13.05 1.67
N PRO A 312 4.94 -14.39 1.81
CA PRO A 312 5.56 -15.10 2.91
C PRO A 312 7.01 -14.67 2.96
N ARG A 313 7.48 -14.36 4.16
CA ARG A 313 8.89 -14.19 4.37
C ARG A 313 9.52 -15.55 4.14
N PHE A 314 10.21 -15.73 3.02
CA PHE A 314 11.43 -16.50 3.07
C PHE A 314 12.31 -15.74 4.04
N LYS A 315 12.26 -16.12 5.34
CA LYS A 315 13.37 -15.91 6.26
C LYS A 315 14.59 -16.16 5.39
N ARG A 316 15.44 -15.15 5.23
CA ARG A 316 16.71 -15.29 4.55
C ARG A 316 17.40 -16.44 5.26
N SER A 317 17.24 -17.67 4.75
CA SER A 317 17.93 -18.79 5.31
C SER A 317 19.38 -18.47 4.98
N ALA A 318 20.30 -18.85 5.86
CA ALA A 318 21.71 -18.74 5.59
C ALA A 318 22.14 -19.52 4.32
N ALA A 319 21.22 -20.17 3.57
CA ALA A 319 21.48 -20.79 2.29
C ALA A 319 21.60 -19.75 1.17
N ALA A 320 22.69 -19.01 1.16
CA ALA A 320 23.17 -18.25 0.00
C ALA A 320 23.59 -19.14 -1.19
N GLN A 321 23.10 -20.38 -1.32
CA GLN A 321 23.56 -21.32 -2.36
C GLN A 321 22.49 -22.09 -3.12
N SER A 322 21.18 -21.90 -2.85
CA SER A 322 20.13 -22.55 -3.64
C SER A 322 19.21 -21.52 -4.29
N LYS A 323 19.69 -20.87 -5.35
CA LYS A 323 18.86 -20.02 -6.21
C LYS A 323 17.90 -20.92 -6.99
N SER A 324 16.62 -20.89 -6.64
CA SER A 324 15.58 -21.61 -7.38
C SER A 324 15.30 -20.88 -8.70
N TRP A 325 15.20 -21.62 -9.83
CA TRP A 325 15.23 -21.09 -11.20
C TRP A 325 14.12 -20.09 -11.60
N TYR A 326 13.12 -19.85 -10.74
CA TYR A 326 12.06 -18.85 -10.95
C TYR A 326 12.27 -17.54 -10.18
N GLU A 327 13.32 -17.43 -9.37
CA GLU A 327 13.86 -16.12 -9.00
C GLU A 327 14.49 -15.53 -10.26
N LEU A 328 13.88 -14.48 -10.81
CA LEU A 328 14.42 -13.79 -11.97
C LEU A 328 15.89 -13.47 -11.69
N PRO A 329 16.84 -13.90 -12.54
CA PRO A 329 18.22 -13.53 -12.37
C PRO A 329 18.27 -12.01 -12.39
N SER A 330 18.71 -11.41 -11.28
CA SER A 330 19.25 -10.07 -11.32
C SER A 330 20.34 -10.12 -12.40
N SER A 331 20.10 -9.38 -13.48
CA SER A 331 21.07 -9.11 -14.55
C SER A 331 22.44 -8.94 -13.92
N ASN A 332 23.43 -9.69 -14.44
CA ASN A 332 24.86 -9.78 -14.10
C ASN A 332 25.55 -8.51 -13.59
N VAL A 333 25.10 -7.97 -12.47
CA VAL A 333 25.83 -6.96 -11.71
C VAL A 333 26.50 -7.72 -10.59
N GLU A 334 27.82 -7.68 -10.67
CA GLU A 334 28.80 -8.07 -9.67
C GLU A 334 28.33 -7.75 -8.25
N GLU A 335 28.87 -8.46 -7.27
CA GLU A 335 28.58 -8.36 -5.83
C GLU A 335 28.78 -6.93 -5.28
N GLU A 336 27.94 -5.99 -5.69
CA GLU A 336 27.89 -4.67 -5.12
C GLU A 336 27.11 -4.76 -3.82
N VAL A 337 27.71 -4.17 -2.80
CA VAL A 337 27.23 -3.95 -1.44
C VAL A 337 25.93 -3.11 -1.47
N THR A 338 24.85 -3.69 -2.01
CA THR A 338 23.57 -3.01 -2.28
C THR A 338 22.58 -3.14 -1.13
N SER A 339 22.93 -3.88 -0.07
CA SER A 339 22.07 -4.11 1.09
C SER A 339 21.62 -2.84 1.82
N ALA A 340 22.28 -1.70 1.61
CA ALA A 340 21.95 -0.46 2.32
C ALA A 340 20.91 0.44 1.60
N ASN A 341 20.67 0.27 0.30
CA ASN A 341 19.88 1.28 -0.43
C ASN A 341 18.77 0.71 -1.33
N ASP A 342 18.32 -0.51 -1.05
CA ASP A 342 17.14 -1.06 -1.69
C ASP A 342 15.92 -0.19 -1.40
N SER A 343 15.34 0.41 -2.44
CA SER A 343 14.15 1.28 -2.32
C SER A 343 13.02 0.59 -1.55
N VAL A 344 12.95 -0.73 -1.68
CA VAL A 344 12.02 -1.64 -1.01
C VAL A 344 12.10 -1.59 0.53
N LEU A 345 13.28 -1.35 1.08
CA LEU A 345 13.55 -1.38 2.53
C LEU A 345 13.36 -0.01 3.19
N VAL A 346 13.22 1.04 2.39
CA VAL A 346 13.13 2.44 2.84
C VAL A 346 11.84 3.13 2.43
N THR A 347 10.89 2.41 1.81
CA THR A 347 9.60 2.94 1.39
C THR A 347 8.46 2.29 2.18
N THR A 348 7.49 3.10 2.61
CA THR A 348 6.22 2.62 3.18
C THR A 348 5.05 3.23 2.44
N VAL A 349 4.11 2.40 2.00
CA VAL A 349 2.86 2.85 1.37
C VAL A 349 1.74 2.92 2.41
N PHE A 350 0.95 3.98 2.35
CA PHE A 350 -0.16 4.26 3.25
C PHE A 350 -1.47 4.32 2.50
N LYS A 351 -2.51 3.84 3.16
CA LYS A 351 -3.89 4.13 2.81
C LYS A 351 -4.59 4.65 4.05
N LYS A 352 -5.52 5.60 3.85
CA LYS A 352 -6.51 6.00 4.87
C LYS A 352 -7.13 4.78 5.54
N GLY A 353 -7.39 3.78 4.70
CA GLY A 353 -7.83 2.47 5.10
C GLY A 353 -9.18 2.11 4.54
N ILE A 354 -9.47 0.82 4.62
CA ILE A 354 -10.75 0.23 4.27
C ILE A 354 -11.33 -0.33 5.57
N ASP A 355 -12.65 -0.22 5.75
CA ASP A 355 -13.32 -0.83 6.90
C ASP A 355 -13.20 -2.36 6.78
N ILE A 356 -12.88 -3.05 7.87
CA ILE A 356 -12.67 -4.50 7.87
C ILE A 356 -13.53 -5.09 8.97
N HIS A 357 -14.35 -6.05 8.59
CA HIS A 357 -15.22 -6.80 9.50
C HIS A 357 -14.82 -8.26 9.47
N ILE A 358 -14.51 -8.78 10.65
CA ILE A 358 -14.15 -10.18 10.85
C ILE A 358 -15.28 -10.78 11.67
N PHE A 359 -15.96 -11.75 11.07
CA PHE A 359 -17.08 -12.45 11.67
C PHE A 359 -16.64 -13.87 12.04
N ASP A 360 -16.57 -14.16 13.33
CA ASP A 360 -16.08 -15.45 13.85
C ASP A 360 -17.20 -16.32 14.43
N PHE A 361 -18.43 -16.15 13.93
CA PHE A 361 -19.52 -17.05 14.30
C PHE A 361 -19.42 -18.36 13.52
N ARG A 362 -19.65 -19.48 14.20
CA ARG A 362 -19.65 -20.82 13.58
C ARG A 362 -20.92 -21.11 12.78
N THR A 363 -22.03 -20.53 13.22
CA THR A 363 -23.38 -20.69 12.65
C THR A 363 -23.98 -19.35 12.28
N LEU A 364 -24.68 -19.30 11.14
CA LEU A 364 -25.48 -18.18 10.69
C LEU A 364 -26.89 -18.27 11.28
N THR A 365 -27.35 -17.19 11.91
CA THR A 365 -28.67 -17.02 12.51
C THR A 365 -29.26 -15.66 12.13
N ASP A 366 -30.57 -15.47 12.34
CA ASP A 366 -31.27 -14.21 12.02
C ASP A 366 -30.73 -13.02 12.86
N ASP A 367 -30.10 -13.34 14.00
CA ASP A 367 -29.48 -12.37 14.88
C ASP A 367 -28.14 -11.85 14.35
N ASN A 368 -27.36 -12.68 13.65
CA ASN A 368 -26.02 -12.31 13.18
C ASN A 368 -25.94 -12.02 11.68
N SER A 369 -26.99 -12.34 10.91
CA SER A 369 -26.99 -12.19 9.46
C SER A 369 -28.30 -11.65 8.91
N ILE A 370 -28.22 -11.02 7.74
CA ILE A 370 -29.32 -10.44 6.98
C ILE A 370 -29.45 -11.23 5.66
N GLY A 371 -30.68 -11.57 5.28
CA GLY A 371 -30.96 -12.30 4.05
C GLY A 371 -30.80 -13.82 4.16
N LEU A 372 -30.93 -14.38 5.37
CA LEU A 372 -31.02 -15.83 5.55
C LEU A 372 -32.27 -16.38 4.84
N PRO A 373 -32.13 -17.47 4.05
CA PRO A 373 -33.29 -18.13 3.47
C PRO A 373 -34.24 -18.64 4.58
N PRO A 374 -35.58 -18.58 4.37
CA PRO A 374 -36.57 -19.00 5.38
C PRO A 374 -36.37 -20.43 5.90
N SER A 375 -35.79 -21.31 5.07
CA SER A 375 -35.51 -22.70 5.42
C SER A 375 -34.45 -22.89 6.51
N GLN A 376 -33.65 -21.86 6.81
CA GLN A 376 -32.56 -21.90 7.81
C GLN A 376 -32.76 -20.90 8.96
N ALA A 377 -33.81 -20.08 8.90
CA ALA A 377 -34.17 -19.11 9.92
C ALA A 377 -34.49 -19.85 11.23
N THR A 378 -33.65 -19.67 12.25
CA THR A 378 -33.90 -20.17 13.59
C THR A 378 -34.39 -18.99 14.41
N GLN A 379 -35.63 -19.04 14.88
CA GLN A 379 -36.14 -18.07 15.85
C GLN A 379 -35.35 -18.22 17.15
N THR A 380 -34.33 -17.40 17.36
CA THR A 380 -33.62 -17.35 18.64
C THR A 380 -33.91 -16.04 19.36
N GLY A 381 -34.22 -16.17 20.65
CA GLY A 381 -34.60 -15.07 21.51
C GLY A 381 -33.39 -14.24 21.96
N LYS A 382 -33.63 -12.92 22.07
CA LYS A 382 -32.90 -11.94 22.89
C LYS A 382 -31.39 -12.19 22.99
N SER A 383 -30.68 -12.20 21.87
CA SER A 383 -29.22 -12.05 21.88
C SER A 383 -28.88 -10.55 21.86
N ASP A 384 -27.73 -10.21 22.45
CA ASP A 384 -27.22 -8.84 22.47
C ASP A 384 -27.13 -8.27 21.06
N PRO A 385 -27.42 -6.97 20.87
CA PRO A 385 -27.32 -6.34 19.56
C PRO A 385 -25.88 -6.43 19.05
N VAL A 386 -25.62 -7.39 18.16
CA VAL A 386 -24.38 -7.43 17.39
C VAL A 386 -24.31 -6.13 16.59
N SER A 387 -23.26 -5.34 16.79
CA SER A 387 -23.17 -3.98 16.25
C SER A 387 -23.29 -3.92 14.71
N LYS A 388 -22.87 -4.99 14.01
CA LYS A 388 -23.00 -5.16 12.55
C LYS A 388 -23.33 -6.61 12.21
N LYS A 389 -24.38 -6.85 11.43
CA LYS A 389 -24.77 -8.17 10.90
C LYS A 389 -24.14 -8.45 9.53
N LEU A 390 -23.91 -9.72 9.21
CA LEU A 390 -23.42 -10.14 7.88
C LEU A 390 -24.57 -10.10 6.86
N ASP A 391 -24.41 -9.32 5.79
CA ASP A 391 -25.36 -9.22 4.69
C ASP A 391 -25.07 -10.29 3.63
N LEU A 392 -25.89 -11.34 3.62
CA LEU A 392 -25.78 -12.46 2.70
C LEU A 392 -26.15 -12.08 1.26
N ASN A 393 -26.96 -11.04 1.06
CA ASN A 393 -27.33 -10.57 -0.28
C ASN A 393 -26.12 -9.90 -0.96
N LYS A 394 -25.43 -9.02 -0.23
CA LYS A 394 -24.18 -8.40 -0.72
C LYS A 394 -23.08 -9.44 -0.91
N LEU A 395 -22.94 -10.38 0.02
CA LEU A 395 -21.99 -11.49 -0.09
C LEU A 395 -22.25 -12.32 -1.36
N ASN A 396 -23.51 -12.67 -1.63
CA ASN A 396 -23.88 -13.38 -2.86
C ASN A 396 -23.55 -12.53 -4.11
N GLY A 397 -23.84 -11.23 -4.07
CA GLY A 397 -23.54 -10.28 -5.15
C GLY A 397 -22.06 -10.24 -5.54
N ILE A 398 -21.15 -10.10 -4.56
CA ILE A 398 -19.70 -10.08 -4.85
C ILE A 398 -19.18 -11.43 -5.33
N ILE A 399 -19.68 -12.55 -4.79
CA ILE A 399 -19.29 -13.90 -5.26
C ILE A 399 -19.70 -14.06 -6.72
N ASN A 400 -20.96 -13.75 -7.05
CA ASN A 400 -21.46 -13.91 -8.41
C ASN A 400 -20.71 -13.02 -9.40
N SER A 401 -20.46 -11.76 -9.03
CA SER A 401 -19.67 -10.83 -9.84
C SER A 401 -18.22 -11.30 -10.02
N SER A 402 -17.59 -11.78 -8.95
CA SER A 402 -16.18 -12.16 -8.96
C SER A 402 -15.89 -13.43 -9.75
N PHE A 403 -16.78 -14.43 -9.65
CA PHE A 403 -16.66 -15.71 -10.32
C PHE A 403 -17.38 -15.77 -11.68
N LYS A 404 -18.20 -14.75 -12.00
CA LYS A 404 -19.04 -14.69 -13.22
C LYS A 404 -19.96 -15.91 -13.37
N ARG A 405 -20.48 -16.40 -12.25
CA ARG A 405 -21.39 -17.56 -12.16
C ARG A 405 -22.42 -17.30 -11.08
N SER A 406 -23.61 -17.87 -11.21
CA SER A 406 -24.67 -17.73 -10.22
C SER A 406 -24.53 -18.79 -9.12
N LEU A 407 -24.33 -18.37 -7.87
CA LEU A 407 -24.22 -19.23 -6.71
C LEU A 407 -25.61 -19.64 -6.21
N ASP A 408 -25.79 -20.95 -5.98
CA ASP A 408 -26.92 -21.47 -5.22
C ASP A 408 -26.69 -21.18 -3.74
N LEU A 409 -27.25 -20.05 -3.29
CA LEU A 409 -27.04 -19.56 -1.94
C LEU A 409 -27.57 -20.55 -0.90
N SER A 410 -28.77 -21.12 -1.09
CA SER A 410 -29.37 -22.04 -0.12
C SER A 410 -28.53 -23.31 0.05
N HIS A 411 -28.09 -23.91 -1.07
CA HIS A 411 -27.21 -25.07 -1.04
C HIS A 411 -25.83 -24.73 -0.44
N TYR A 412 -25.27 -23.57 -0.76
CA TYR A 412 -23.98 -23.13 -0.24
C TYR A 412 -24.02 -22.89 1.28
N LEU A 413 -25.02 -22.16 1.76
CA LEU A 413 -25.22 -21.88 3.18
C LEU A 413 -25.48 -23.18 3.96
N GLY A 414 -26.26 -24.11 3.40
CA GLY A 414 -26.50 -25.41 4.05
C GLY A 414 -25.22 -26.23 4.28
N ARG A 415 -24.18 -26.02 3.46
CA ARG A 415 -22.88 -26.68 3.63
C ARG A 415 -21.99 -25.98 4.65
N ILE A 416 -21.88 -24.65 4.57
CA ILE A 416 -20.94 -23.91 5.42
C ILE A 416 -21.48 -23.65 6.82
N ASN A 417 -22.80 -23.50 6.96
CA ASN A 417 -23.43 -23.16 8.23
C ASN A 417 -23.17 -24.27 9.27
N GLY A 418 -22.53 -23.92 10.38
CA GLY A 418 -22.07 -24.87 11.39
C GLY A 418 -20.59 -25.23 11.30
N ASN A 419 -19.92 -24.90 10.20
CA ASN A 419 -18.49 -25.15 9.98
C ASN A 419 -17.73 -23.86 9.64
N ILE A 420 -18.30 -22.68 9.84
CA ILE A 420 -17.60 -21.41 9.56
C ILE A 420 -16.47 -21.23 10.58
N ALA A 421 -15.27 -20.96 10.08
CA ALA A 421 -14.12 -20.60 10.90
C ALA A 421 -14.03 -19.08 11.04
N SER A 422 -14.11 -18.36 9.93
CA SER A 422 -14.14 -16.89 9.92
C SER A 422 -14.63 -16.38 8.58
N ILE A 423 -15.36 -15.27 8.58
CA ILE A 423 -15.70 -14.53 7.38
C ILE A 423 -15.09 -13.14 7.49
N ILE A 424 -14.18 -12.83 6.58
CA ILE A 424 -13.54 -11.51 6.48
C ILE A 424 -14.26 -10.75 5.37
N VAL A 425 -14.79 -9.58 5.71
CA VAL A 425 -15.39 -8.63 4.77
C VAL A 425 -14.58 -7.34 4.82
N ILE A 426 -14.17 -6.87 3.64
CA ILE A 426 -13.43 -5.62 3.45
C ILE A 426 -14.32 -4.65 2.67
N GLY A 427 -14.41 -3.43 3.19
CA GLY A 427 -15.21 -2.33 2.65
C GLY A 427 -16.69 -2.65 2.72
N ASP A 428 -17.46 -2.08 1.80
CA ASP A 428 -18.85 -2.48 1.59
C ASP A 428 -18.94 -3.72 0.68
N TYR A 429 -18.43 -4.85 1.18
CA TYR A 429 -18.33 -6.11 0.42
C TYR A 429 -17.52 -5.94 -0.88
N GLU A 430 -16.43 -5.17 -0.80
CA GLU A 430 -15.50 -4.97 -1.90
C GLU A 430 -14.46 -6.08 -2.00
N GLY A 431 -14.18 -6.74 -0.88
CA GLY A 431 -13.41 -7.97 -0.82
C GLY A 431 -13.94 -8.87 0.28
N ILE A 432 -13.99 -10.17 0.04
CA ILE A 432 -14.40 -11.16 1.03
C ILE A 432 -13.49 -12.38 1.02
N ALA A 433 -13.32 -12.97 2.20
CA ALA A 433 -12.79 -14.32 2.37
C ALA A 433 -13.68 -15.10 3.33
N ILE A 434 -14.11 -16.29 2.91
CA ILE A 434 -14.92 -17.22 3.71
C ILE A 434 -14.03 -18.40 4.03
N LEU A 435 -13.76 -18.61 5.31
CA LEU A 435 -12.97 -19.71 5.83
C LEU A 435 -13.86 -20.68 6.60
N THR A 436 -13.68 -21.98 6.35
CA THR A 436 -14.42 -23.07 7.02
C THR A 436 -13.46 -24.02 7.72
N TYR A 437 -13.94 -24.67 8.77
CA TYR A 437 -13.30 -25.83 9.38
C TYR A 437 -13.69 -27.06 8.59
N GLU A 438 -12.69 -27.73 8.00
CA GLU A 438 -12.85 -28.95 7.23
C GLU A 438 -11.97 -30.06 7.83
N GLY A 439 -12.17 -31.30 7.38
CA GLY A 439 -11.39 -32.44 7.83
C GLY A 439 -12.10 -33.34 8.86
N PRO A 440 -11.38 -34.35 9.39
CA PRO A 440 -11.92 -35.25 10.40
C PRO A 440 -12.22 -34.50 11.70
N LYS A 441 -13.25 -34.95 12.43
CA LYS A 441 -13.74 -34.27 13.66
C LYS A 441 -12.64 -34.04 14.71
N ASP A 442 -11.71 -34.97 14.82
CA ASP A 442 -10.63 -34.91 15.82
C ASP A 442 -9.46 -34.00 15.41
N LYS A 443 -9.32 -33.72 14.11
CA LYS A 443 -8.21 -32.92 13.55
C LYS A 443 -8.70 -32.03 12.43
N GLN A 444 -9.56 -31.07 12.74
CA GLN A 444 -10.02 -30.08 11.77
C GLN A 444 -8.86 -29.18 11.31
N PHE A 445 -8.97 -28.66 10.11
CA PHE A 445 -8.06 -27.65 9.55
C PHE A 445 -8.86 -26.50 8.94
N VAL A 446 -8.21 -25.34 8.80
CA VAL A 446 -8.86 -24.15 8.23
C VAL A 446 -8.68 -24.15 6.72
N TYR A 447 -9.81 -24.07 6.02
CA TYR A 447 -9.87 -24.03 4.57
C TYR A 447 -10.49 -22.72 4.09
N LEU A 448 -9.81 -22.01 3.20
CA LEU A 448 -10.34 -20.85 2.50
C LEU A 448 -11.21 -21.34 1.33
N ASP A 449 -12.51 -21.21 1.52
CA ASP A 449 -13.52 -21.75 0.63
C ASP A 449 -13.90 -20.79 -0.51
N LYS A 450 -14.05 -19.51 -0.18
CA LYS A 450 -14.30 -18.44 -1.16
C LYS A 450 -13.41 -17.26 -0.89
N PHE A 451 -12.76 -16.80 -1.95
CA PHE A 451 -12.03 -15.55 -2.00
C PHE A 451 -12.55 -14.76 -3.20
N ALA A 452 -13.10 -13.58 -2.94
CA ALA A 452 -13.71 -12.74 -3.96
C ALA A 452 -13.35 -11.28 -3.72
N VAL A 453 -13.09 -10.55 -4.81
CA VAL A 453 -12.74 -9.12 -4.77
C VAL A 453 -13.48 -8.45 -5.91
N ALA A 454 -14.09 -7.31 -5.66
CA ALA A 454 -14.82 -6.53 -6.64
C ALA A 454 -13.96 -6.24 -7.87
N GLN A 455 -14.50 -6.42 -9.06
CA GLN A 455 -13.72 -6.38 -10.30
C GLN A 455 -13.02 -5.03 -10.54
N LYS A 456 -13.68 -3.93 -10.15
CA LYS A 456 -13.11 -2.56 -10.16
C LYS A 456 -11.85 -2.41 -9.29
N LEU A 457 -11.65 -3.28 -8.31
CA LEU A 457 -10.55 -3.23 -7.34
C LEU A 457 -9.60 -4.43 -7.45
N LYS A 458 -9.90 -5.39 -8.34
CA LYS A 458 -9.01 -6.51 -8.67
C LYS A 458 -7.77 -5.96 -9.35
N GLY A 459 -6.72 -5.72 -8.56
CA GLY A 459 -5.45 -5.21 -9.05
C GLY A 459 -5.01 -3.97 -8.28
N SER A 460 -5.85 -2.96 -8.20
CA SER A 460 -5.42 -1.62 -7.76
C SER A 460 -5.28 -1.46 -6.24
N LEU A 461 -6.05 -2.18 -5.42
CA LEU A 461 -6.26 -1.72 -4.04
C LEU A 461 -5.54 -2.49 -2.94
N GLY A 462 -4.66 -3.43 -3.26
CA GLY A 462 -4.01 -4.26 -2.24
C GLY A 462 -4.99 -5.06 -1.36
N ILE A 463 -6.30 -5.03 -1.64
CA ILE A 463 -7.34 -5.76 -0.88
C ILE A 463 -6.98 -7.24 -0.77
N SER A 464 -6.54 -7.83 -1.88
CA SER A 464 -6.10 -9.24 -1.88
C SER A 464 -4.96 -9.48 -0.89
N ASP A 465 -3.99 -8.57 -0.83
CA ASP A 465 -2.89 -8.66 0.11
C ASP A 465 -3.34 -8.42 1.55
N ILE A 466 -4.24 -7.46 1.78
CA ILE A 466 -4.84 -7.20 3.09
C ILE A 466 -5.58 -8.43 3.60
N ILE A 467 -6.44 -9.04 2.77
CA ILE A 467 -7.18 -10.26 3.12
C ILE A 467 -6.20 -11.38 3.50
N PHE A 468 -5.16 -11.61 2.69
CA PHE A 468 -4.19 -12.66 2.98
C PHE A 468 -3.37 -12.38 4.24
N ASN A 469 -2.96 -11.14 4.47
CA ASN A 469 -2.29 -10.74 5.71
C ASN A 469 -3.18 -11.00 6.93
N LEU A 470 -4.47 -10.68 6.84
CA LEU A 470 -5.41 -10.95 7.92
C LEU A 470 -5.60 -12.44 8.15
N MET A 471 -5.73 -13.24 7.08
CA MET A 471 -5.82 -14.69 7.20
C MET A 471 -4.56 -15.30 7.82
N PHE A 472 -3.37 -14.85 7.42
CA PHE A 472 -2.10 -15.35 7.95
C PHE A 472 -1.85 -14.93 9.39
N ARG A 473 -2.24 -13.70 9.77
CA ARG A 473 -2.19 -13.24 11.17
C ARG A 473 -3.16 -14.04 12.04
N LYS A 474 -4.33 -14.39 11.52
CA LYS A 474 -5.37 -15.15 12.25
C LYS A 474 -5.09 -16.65 12.34
N PHE A 475 -4.62 -17.24 11.25
CA PHE A 475 -4.32 -18.67 11.13
C PHE A 475 -2.86 -18.88 10.73
N PRO A 476 -1.90 -18.61 11.64
CA PRO A 476 -0.48 -18.65 11.31
C PRO A 476 0.07 -20.08 11.14
N HIS A 477 -0.59 -21.08 11.72
CA HIS A 477 -0.08 -22.44 11.79
C HIS A 477 -0.49 -23.32 10.61
N GLU A 478 -1.75 -23.20 10.16
CA GLU A 478 -2.33 -24.06 9.12
C GLU A 478 -3.47 -23.32 8.40
N LEU A 479 -3.32 -23.11 7.10
CA LEU A 479 -4.34 -22.55 6.21
C LEU A 479 -4.22 -23.19 4.83
N ILE A 480 -5.35 -23.66 4.29
CA ILE A 480 -5.38 -24.41 3.04
C ILE A 480 -6.38 -23.78 2.09
N TRP A 481 -6.09 -23.78 0.80
CA TRP A 481 -7.07 -23.46 -0.23
C TRP A 481 -6.85 -24.29 -1.48
N ARG A 482 -7.86 -24.36 -2.34
CA ARG A 482 -7.73 -25.00 -3.66
C ARG A 482 -8.00 -24.00 -4.77
N SER A 483 -7.36 -24.20 -5.91
CA SER A 483 -7.66 -23.47 -7.13
C SER A 483 -7.55 -24.38 -8.34
N ARG A 484 -8.28 -24.06 -9.42
CA ARG A 484 -8.18 -24.85 -10.66
C ARG A 484 -6.79 -24.71 -11.25
N GLU A 485 -6.25 -25.77 -11.82
CA GLU A 485 -4.90 -25.81 -12.36
C GLU A 485 -4.64 -24.73 -13.43
N ASP A 486 -5.62 -24.48 -14.30
CA ASP A 486 -5.59 -23.51 -15.39
C ASP A 486 -5.78 -22.05 -14.93
N ASN A 487 -6.00 -21.81 -13.64
CA ASN A 487 -6.22 -20.47 -13.12
C ASN A 487 -4.93 -19.65 -13.15
N VAL A 488 -4.95 -18.52 -13.88
CA VAL A 488 -3.84 -17.57 -13.98
C VAL A 488 -3.39 -17.00 -12.62
N VAL A 489 -4.28 -16.98 -11.63
CA VAL A 489 -4.00 -16.51 -10.25
C VAL A 489 -3.10 -17.48 -9.50
N ASN A 490 -2.93 -18.73 -9.97
CA ASN A 490 -2.09 -19.73 -9.30
C ASN A 490 -0.64 -19.28 -9.11
N LYS A 491 -0.10 -18.44 -10.01
CA LYS A 491 1.23 -17.84 -9.82
C LYS A 491 1.29 -16.98 -8.55
N TRP A 492 0.22 -16.22 -8.30
CA TRP A 492 0.08 -15.35 -7.13
C TRP A 492 -0.16 -16.15 -5.85
N TYR A 493 -0.96 -17.23 -5.92
CA TYR A 493 -1.13 -18.15 -4.80
C TYR A 493 0.14 -18.92 -4.46
N PHE A 494 0.88 -19.38 -5.48
CA PHE A 494 2.13 -20.13 -5.30
C PHE A 494 3.15 -19.32 -4.51
N GLN A 495 3.29 -18.03 -4.85
CA GLN A 495 4.16 -17.11 -4.11
C GLN A 495 3.75 -16.94 -2.64
N ARG A 496 2.51 -17.30 -2.27
CA ARG A 496 1.92 -17.13 -0.93
C ARG A 496 1.75 -18.43 -0.15
N SER A 497 1.91 -19.56 -0.82
CA SER A 497 1.90 -20.88 -0.20
C SER A 497 3.31 -21.30 0.18
N THR A 498 3.43 -22.05 1.27
CA THR A 498 4.65 -22.77 1.63
C THR A 498 4.77 -24.11 0.91
N GLY A 499 3.64 -24.69 0.47
CA GLY A 499 3.61 -25.93 -0.31
C GLY A 499 2.45 -25.99 -1.29
N VAL A 500 2.65 -26.69 -2.41
CA VAL A 500 1.61 -26.91 -3.43
C VAL A 500 1.55 -28.38 -3.81
N LEU A 501 0.35 -28.92 -3.83
CA LEU A 501 0.07 -30.32 -4.15
C LEU A 501 -0.98 -30.41 -5.26
N HIS A 502 -0.75 -31.30 -6.23
CA HIS A 502 -1.79 -31.63 -7.21
C HIS A 502 -2.78 -32.63 -6.60
N LEU A 503 -4.08 -32.32 -6.60
CA LEU A 503 -5.08 -33.17 -5.94
C LEU A 503 -5.40 -34.48 -6.67
N SER A 504 -4.78 -34.73 -7.83
CA SER A 504 -4.81 -36.04 -8.51
C SER A 504 -3.64 -36.96 -8.14
N LEU A 505 -2.71 -36.49 -7.29
CA LEU A 505 -1.57 -37.31 -6.88
C LEU A 505 -2.06 -38.53 -6.11
N ASP A 506 -1.48 -39.69 -6.43
CA ASP A 506 -1.71 -40.90 -5.65
C ASP A 506 -0.94 -40.79 -4.33
N LEU A 507 -1.69 -40.73 -3.23
CA LEU A 507 -1.15 -40.74 -1.87
C LEU A 507 -1.32 -42.13 -1.21
N GLY A 508 -1.76 -43.14 -1.95
CA GLY A 508 -2.13 -44.48 -1.48
C GLY A 508 -3.59 -44.60 -1.02
N ASN A 509 -3.95 -45.80 -0.56
CA ASN A 509 -5.29 -46.22 -0.09
C ASN A 509 -6.41 -46.24 -1.16
N ASP A 510 -6.08 -46.38 -2.45
CA ASP A 510 -7.04 -46.48 -3.56
C ASP A 510 -8.08 -45.33 -3.65
N ASP A 511 -7.82 -44.18 -3.01
CA ASP A 511 -8.69 -42.99 -3.07
C ASP A 511 -8.20 -41.98 -4.13
N GLN A 512 -7.47 -42.44 -5.15
CA GLN A 512 -7.02 -41.57 -6.25
C GLN A 512 -8.21 -41.20 -7.14
N LYS A 513 -8.46 -39.89 -7.29
CA LYS A 513 -9.46 -39.36 -8.21
C LYS A 513 -8.84 -38.28 -9.07
N GLN A 514 -9.16 -38.27 -10.36
CA GLN A 514 -8.76 -37.18 -11.24
C GLN A 514 -9.40 -35.88 -10.76
N SER A 515 -8.58 -34.86 -10.60
CA SER A 515 -8.96 -33.55 -10.07
C SER A 515 -8.30 -32.46 -10.89
N ILE A 516 -9.09 -31.47 -11.28
CA ILE A 516 -8.63 -30.25 -11.95
C ILE A 516 -8.03 -29.22 -10.98
N PHE A 517 -7.88 -29.56 -9.70
CA PHE A 517 -7.53 -28.61 -8.65
C PHE A 517 -6.10 -28.86 -8.12
N LYS A 518 -5.42 -27.75 -7.84
CA LYS A 518 -4.21 -27.68 -7.03
C LYS A 518 -4.57 -27.21 -5.64
N LEU A 519 -3.98 -27.85 -4.64
CA LEU A 519 -4.03 -27.47 -3.24
C LEU A 519 -2.82 -26.60 -2.91
N PHE A 520 -3.08 -25.51 -2.22
CA PHE A 520 -2.08 -24.59 -1.71
C PHE A 520 -2.13 -24.62 -0.19
N TYR A 521 -0.97 -24.79 0.42
CA TYR A 521 -0.78 -24.87 1.86
C TYR A 521 0.01 -23.66 2.34
N TYR A 522 -0.44 -23.06 3.44
CA TYR A 522 0.30 -22.09 4.22
C TYR A 522 0.39 -22.58 5.66
N GLY A 523 1.57 -22.47 6.25
CA GLY A 523 1.85 -22.95 7.60
C GLY A 523 3.35 -23.03 7.83
N ASN A 524 3.75 -23.35 9.06
CA ASN A 524 5.16 -23.49 9.39
C ASN A 524 5.77 -24.68 8.62
N PRO A 525 6.82 -24.50 7.79
CA PRO A 525 7.49 -25.63 7.14
C PRO A 525 8.10 -26.62 8.14
N GLU A 526 8.45 -26.17 9.35
CA GLU A 526 8.92 -27.06 10.43
C GLU A 526 7.79 -27.85 11.10
N SER A 527 6.53 -27.52 10.81
CA SER A 527 5.39 -28.30 11.31
C SER A 527 5.36 -29.66 10.63
N GLU A 528 5.29 -30.73 11.44
CA GLU A 528 5.18 -32.11 10.97
C GLU A 528 4.00 -32.33 10.01
N SER A 529 2.99 -31.46 10.05
CA SER A 529 1.74 -31.58 9.28
C SER A 529 1.94 -31.72 7.77
N PHE A 530 2.83 -30.95 7.14
CA PHE A 530 3.00 -31.02 5.68
C PHE A 530 3.92 -32.17 5.25
N HIS A 531 4.77 -32.65 6.15
CA HIS A 531 5.63 -33.83 5.92
C HIS A 531 4.90 -35.15 6.22
N ASN A 532 3.79 -35.09 6.96
CA ASN A 532 2.98 -36.25 7.29
C ASN A 532 2.05 -36.63 6.12
N VAL A 533 2.34 -37.77 5.49
CA VAL A 533 1.56 -38.31 4.36
C VAL A 533 0.09 -38.57 4.74
N GLU A 534 -0.20 -38.99 5.98
CA GLU A 534 -1.59 -39.19 6.44
C GLU A 534 -2.35 -37.87 6.47
N ARG A 535 -1.70 -36.80 6.93
CA ARG A 535 -2.30 -35.47 6.99
C ARG A 535 -2.53 -34.91 5.58
N LEU A 536 -1.60 -35.14 4.66
CA LEU A 536 -1.77 -34.80 3.25
C LEU A 536 -2.95 -35.55 2.61
N ARG A 537 -3.20 -36.81 2.99
CA ARG A 537 -4.37 -37.58 2.53
C ARG A 537 -5.67 -36.95 3.02
N ASP A 538 -5.73 -36.56 4.29
CA ASP A 538 -6.89 -35.85 4.84
C ASP A 538 -7.17 -34.57 4.05
N TYR A 539 -6.15 -33.74 3.83
CA TYR A 539 -6.31 -32.54 3.02
C TYR A 539 -6.81 -32.87 1.62
N ALA A 540 -6.17 -33.83 0.95
CA ALA A 540 -6.52 -34.20 -0.40
C ALA A 540 -7.97 -34.65 -0.48
N LYS A 541 -8.41 -35.57 0.39
CA LYS A 541 -9.76 -36.11 0.42
C LYS A 541 -10.81 -35.03 0.70
N TYR A 542 -10.68 -34.32 1.82
CA TYR A 542 -11.69 -33.36 2.28
C TYR A 542 -11.74 -32.11 1.41
N VAL A 543 -10.63 -31.68 0.81
CA VAL A 543 -10.60 -30.48 -0.04
C VAL A 543 -10.97 -30.81 -1.50
N ARG A 544 -10.57 -31.97 -2.04
CA ARG A 544 -10.93 -32.39 -3.41
C ARG A 544 -12.42 -32.63 -3.54
N ASP A 545 -13.02 -33.29 -2.55
CA ASP A 545 -14.39 -33.81 -2.66
C ASP A 545 -15.46 -32.74 -2.33
N ILE A 546 -15.07 -31.50 -2.00
CA ILE A 546 -16.00 -30.37 -1.81
C ILE A 546 -16.82 -30.16 -3.09
N THR A 547 -18.14 -30.32 -2.99
CA THR A 547 -19.07 -30.18 -4.11
C THR A 547 -19.26 -28.71 -4.50
N PRO A 548 -19.33 -28.38 -5.81
CA PRO A 548 -19.62 -27.03 -6.26
C PRO A 548 -21.07 -26.61 -5.95
N SER A 549 -21.27 -25.45 -5.36
CA SER A 549 -22.60 -24.87 -5.06
C SER A 549 -23.07 -23.87 -6.12
N TRP A 550 -22.75 -24.07 -7.39
CA TRP A 550 -23.19 -23.17 -8.47
C TRP A 550 -24.48 -23.69 -9.10
N HIS A 551 -25.38 -22.80 -9.50
CA HIS A 551 -26.50 -23.18 -10.36
C HIS A 551 -25.95 -23.79 -11.67
N LYS A 552 -26.65 -24.82 -12.16
CA LYS A 552 -26.27 -25.55 -13.38
C LYS A 552 -26.43 -24.68 -14.62
#